data_AF-A0A645JAA4-F1
#
_entry.id   AF-A0A645JAA4-F1
#
_cell.length_a   1.000
_cell.length_b   1.000
_cell.length_c   1.000
_cell.angle_alpha   90.00
_cell.angle_beta   90.00
_cell.angle_gamma   90.00
#
_symmetry.space_group_name_H-M   'P 1'
#
loop_
_entity.id
_entity.type
_entity.pdbx_description
1 polymer ?
#
loop_
_entity_poly.entity_id
_entity_poly.type
_entity_poly.pdbx_seq_one_letter_code
_entity_poly.pdbx_strand_id
1 'polypeptide(L)'
;MEQLSLLGISGIANVLCCIKLAKFYELTEQDVVATVLTDSAVMYGSRVAELAEANGPYSLTAAAVDHGMHMLGLRTDSMAELGYQERKRIHNLKYYTWVEQQGRTAEDLNDLWYDEQKTWKGVHGQAQALDELINEFNEATGLLKKL
;
A
#
# COMPACT_ATOMS: atom_id res chain seq x y z
N MET A 1 -14.51 15.11 -8.77
CA MET A 1 -15.29 14.29 -7.82
C MET A 1 -15.64 12.91 -8.37
N GLU A 2 -15.71 12.71 -9.69
CA GLU A 2 -16.21 11.47 -10.32
C GLU A 2 -15.40 10.19 -10.02
N GLN A 3 -14.13 10.30 -9.61
CA GLN A 3 -13.25 9.15 -9.36
C GLN A 3 -13.06 8.81 -7.88
N LEU A 4 -13.76 9.46 -6.95
CA LEU A 4 -13.62 9.16 -5.52
C LEU A 4 -14.07 7.73 -5.16
N SER A 5 -14.92 7.11 -5.98
CA SER A 5 -15.28 5.69 -5.84
C SER A 5 -14.10 4.74 -6.03
N LEU A 6 -13.00 5.19 -6.64
CA LEU A 6 -11.76 4.43 -6.74
C LEU A 6 -10.99 4.38 -5.40
N LEU A 7 -11.40 5.14 -4.38
CA LEU A 7 -10.79 5.13 -3.06
C LEU A 7 -11.48 4.13 -2.14
N GLY A 8 -10.96 2.92 -2.08
CA GLY A 8 -11.24 1.97 -1.01
C GLY A 8 -10.52 2.35 0.29
N ILE A 9 -10.71 1.54 1.34
CA ILE A 9 -10.11 1.78 2.66
C ILE A 9 -8.57 1.85 2.57
N SER A 10 -7.96 0.95 1.79
CA SER A 10 -6.50 0.88 1.67
C SER A 10 -5.95 2.02 0.80
N GLY A 11 -6.68 2.42 -0.24
CA GLY A 11 -6.38 3.60 -1.07
C GLY A 11 -6.46 4.90 -0.28
N ILE A 12 -7.47 5.04 0.60
CA ILE A 12 -7.55 6.16 1.54
C ILE A 12 -6.33 6.17 2.48
N ALA A 13 -5.94 5.00 3.02
CA ALA A 13 -4.75 4.90 3.86
C ALA A 13 -3.48 5.36 3.11
N ASN A 14 -3.33 5.01 1.84
CA ASN A 14 -2.23 5.47 0.99
C ASN A 14 -2.23 7.00 0.80
N VAL A 15 -3.41 7.61 0.59
CA VAL A 15 -3.54 9.08 0.50
C VAL A 15 -3.15 9.73 1.83
N LEU A 16 -3.61 9.20 2.96
CA LEU A 16 -3.21 9.68 4.29
C LEU A 16 -1.70 9.58 4.52
N CYS A 17 -1.06 8.49 4.08
CA CYS A 17 0.39 8.35 4.10
C CYS A 17 1.09 9.42 3.25
N CYS A 18 0.56 9.76 2.08
CA CYS A 18 1.10 10.84 1.24
C CYS A 18 1.01 12.21 1.92
N ILE A 19 -0.12 12.49 2.58
CA ILE A 19 -0.28 13.72 3.37
C ILE A 19 0.73 13.77 4.51
N LYS A 20 0.94 12.65 5.23
CA LYS A 20 1.96 12.57 6.29
C LYS A 20 3.36 12.76 5.74
N LEU A 21 3.69 12.12 4.62
CA LEU A 21 4.98 12.25 3.95
C LEU A 21 5.25 13.72 3.57
N ALA A 22 4.28 14.36 2.92
CA ALA A 22 4.39 15.76 2.51
C ALA A 22 4.60 16.70 3.71
N LYS A 23 3.85 16.49 4.80
CA LYS A 23 4.01 17.24 6.05
C LYS A 23 5.37 16.98 6.71
N PHE A 24 5.81 15.73 6.77
CA PHE A 24 7.03 15.31 7.48
C PHE A 24 8.30 15.81 6.80
N TYR A 25 8.33 15.80 5.46
CA TYR A 25 9.46 16.28 4.66
C TYR A 25 9.28 17.72 4.17
N GLU A 26 8.25 18.44 4.65
CA GLU A 26 7.97 19.84 4.30
C GLU A 26 7.90 20.08 2.77
N LEU A 27 7.28 19.15 2.04
CA LEU A 27 7.13 19.24 0.60
C LEU A 27 6.32 20.47 0.19
N THR A 28 6.65 21.01 -0.98
CA THR A 28 6.10 22.24 -1.53
C THR A 28 5.33 21.97 -2.82
N GLU A 29 4.81 23.02 -3.45
CA GLU A 29 4.16 22.94 -4.77
C GLU A 29 5.09 22.50 -5.91
N GLN A 30 6.41 22.47 -5.68
CA GLN A 30 7.41 22.01 -6.65
C GLN A 30 7.64 20.49 -6.58
N ASP A 31 7.09 19.83 -5.56
CA ASP A 31 7.29 18.41 -5.31
C ASP A 31 6.10 17.58 -5.79
N VAL A 32 6.38 16.38 -6.31
CA VAL A 32 5.36 15.44 -6.79
C VAL A 32 5.35 14.19 -5.93
N VAL A 33 4.18 13.86 -5.36
CA VAL A 33 3.94 12.61 -4.65
C VAL A 33 3.01 11.74 -5.49
N ALA A 34 3.48 10.55 -5.85
CA ALA A 34 2.70 9.54 -6.54
C ALA A 34 2.31 8.42 -5.57
N THR A 35 1.07 7.93 -5.70
CA THR A 35 0.57 6.80 -4.93
C THR A 35 -0.43 5.99 -5.73
N VAL A 36 -0.69 4.76 -5.28
CA VAL A 36 -1.58 3.81 -5.96
C VAL A 36 -2.85 3.63 -5.13
N LEU A 37 -4.01 3.73 -5.77
CA LEU A 37 -5.28 3.37 -5.16
C LEU A 37 -5.49 1.87 -5.34
N THR A 38 -5.18 1.12 -4.29
CA THR A 38 -5.04 -0.35 -4.32
C THR A 38 -6.35 -1.11 -4.40
N ASP A 39 -7.45 -0.44 -4.09
CA ASP A 39 -8.78 -1.01 -3.85
C ASP A 39 -9.82 0.08 -4.07
N SER A 40 -11.03 -0.30 -4.49
CA SER A 40 -12.14 0.62 -4.74
C SER A 40 -13.16 0.60 -3.59
N ALA A 41 -13.90 1.69 -3.43
CA ALA A 41 -14.98 1.79 -2.45
C ALA A 41 -16.06 0.72 -2.65
N VAL A 42 -16.24 0.24 -3.89
CA VAL A 42 -17.21 -0.80 -4.27
C VAL A 42 -17.02 -2.08 -3.45
N MET A 43 -15.78 -2.40 -3.06
CA MET A 43 -15.48 -3.58 -2.26
C MET A 43 -16.00 -3.52 -0.81
N TYR A 44 -16.38 -2.33 -0.33
CA TYR A 44 -16.67 -2.09 1.09
C TYR A 44 -18.15 -1.75 1.37
N GLY A 45 -19.06 -2.04 0.45
CA GLY A 45 -20.49 -1.73 0.60
C GLY A 45 -21.13 -2.32 1.86
N SER A 46 -20.82 -3.58 2.20
CA SER A 46 -21.31 -4.22 3.44
C SER A 46 -20.80 -3.49 4.69
N ARG A 47 -19.53 -3.10 4.70
CA ARG A 47 -18.94 -2.36 5.83
C ARG A 47 -19.61 -1.00 6.03
N VAL A 48 -19.94 -0.30 4.95
CA VAL A 48 -20.66 0.98 5.03
C VAL A 48 -22.06 0.79 5.64
N ALA A 49 -22.77 -0.28 5.25
CA ALA A 49 -24.08 -0.59 5.82
C ALA A 49 -23.99 -0.94 7.32
N GLU A 50 -23.03 -1.76 7.72
CA GLU A 50 -22.77 -2.09 9.14
C GLU A 50 -22.48 -0.84 9.97
N LEU A 51 -21.65 0.09 9.45
CA LEU A 51 -21.33 1.34 10.14
C LEU A 51 -22.55 2.26 10.26
N ALA A 52 -23.41 2.29 9.23
CA ALA A 52 -24.65 3.06 9.27
C ALA A 52 -25.69 2.49 10.25
N GLU A 53 -25.73 1.17 10.42
CA GLU A 53 -26.57 0.51 11.43
C GLU A 53 -26.07 0.81 12.85
N ALA A 54 -24.75 0.75 13.07
CA ALA A 54 -24.15 0.97 14.37
C ALA A 54 -24.17 2.44 14.81
N ASN A 55 -23.88 3.37 13.89
CA ASN A 55 -23.65 4.78 14.20
C ASN A 55 -24.77 5.72 13.70
N GLY A 56 -25.76 5.17 12.99
CA GLY A 56 -26.76 5.94 12.25
C GLY A 56 -26.25 6.40 10.88
N PRO A 57 -27.13 7.01 10.06
CA PRO A 57 -26.77 7.48 8.73
C PRO A 57 -25.62 8.48 8.76
N TYR A 58 -24.71 8.38 7.78
CA TYR A 58 -23.59 9.29 7.67
C TYR A 58 -24.08 10.72 7.40
N SER A 59 -23.76 11.64 8.31
CA SER A 59 -24.29 13.01 8.30
C SER A 59 -23.22 14.02 7.90
N LEU A 60 -23.64 15.24 7.51
CA LEU A 60 -22.72 16.34 7.24
C LEU A 60 -21.85 16.68 8.45
N THR A 61 -22.38 16.56 9.67
CA THR A 61 -21.61 16.76 10.89
C THR A 61 -20.51 15.71 11.04
N ALA A 62 -20.84 14.43 10.78
CA ALA A 62 -19.84 13.37 10.80
C ALA A 62 -18.75 13.60 9.73
N ALA A 63 -19.14 13.97 8.51
CA ALA A 63 -18.19 14.31 7.45
C ALA A 63 -17.26 15.47 7.82
N ALA A 64 -17.78 16.52 8.48
CA ALA A 64 -16.97 17.64 8.94
C ALA A 64 -15.97 17.22 10.04
N VAL A 65 -16.40 16.35 10.97
CA VAL A 65 -15.54 15.79 12.02
C VAL A 65 -14.43 14.92 11.41
N ASP A 66 -14.79 14.00 10.52
CA ASP A 66 -13.82 13.08 9.89
C ASP A 66 -12.81 13.84 9.01
N HIS A 67 -13.27 14.80 8.23
CA HIS A 67 -12.38 15.64 7.43
C HIS A 67 -11.43 16.47 8.32
N GLY A 68 -11.96 17.08 9.39
CA GLY A 68 -11.15 17.84 10.34
C GLY A 68 -10.13 16.98 11.07
N MET A 69 -10.54 15.81 11.58
CA MET A 69 -9.71 14.93 12.38
C MET A 69 -8.71 14.13 11.55
N HIS A 70 -9.18 13.47 10.48
CA HIS A 70 -8.40 12.48 9.75
C HIS A 70 -7.64 13.06 8.56
N MET A 71 -8.09 14.17 7.95
CA MET A 71 -7.38 14.79 6.82
C MET A 71 -6.54 15.99 7.29
N LEU A 72 -7.20 17.01 7.84
CA LEU A 72 -6.53 18.26 8.21
C LEU A 72 -5.66 18.09 9.45
N GLY A 73 -6.22 17.46 10.49
CA GLY A 73 -5.57 17.20 11.79
C GLY A 73 -4.55 16.07 11.79
N LEU A 74 -4.27 15.45 10.64
CA LEU A 74 -3.33 14.34 10.55
C LEU A 74 -1.92 14.74 11.00
N ARG A 75 -1.40 14.03 12.00
CA ARG A 75 -0.10 14.25 12.64
C ARG A 75 1.01 13.39 12.03
N THR A 76 2.25 13.80 12.23
CA THR A 76 3.46 13.10 11.80
C THR A 76 4.21 12.42 12.94
N ASP A 77 3.60 12.33 14.12
CA ASP A 77 4.15 11.72 15.33
C ASP A 77 4.46 10.21 15.20
N SER A 78 3.82 9.54 14.24
CA SER A 78 4.12 8.14 13.89
C SER A 78 5.15 7.99 12.76
N MET A 79 5.73 9.08 12.25
CA MET A 79 6.75 9.05 11.19
C MET A 79 8.14 9.01 11.80
N ALA A 80 9.07 8.31 11.13
CA ALA A 80 10.47 8.27 11.50
C ALA A 80 11.32 8.19 10.24
N GLU A 81 12.39 8.99 10.20
CA GLU A 81 13.48 8.80 9.25
C GLU A 81 14.41 7.74 9.81
N LEU A 82 14.55 6.63 9.08
CA LEU A 82 15.25 5.45 9.60
C LEU A 82 16.73 5.50 9.27
N GLY A 83 17.60 5.38 10.27
CA GLY A 83 19.02 5.10 10.11
C GLY A 83 19.32 3.62 9.83
N TYR A 84 20.61 3.28 9.72
CA TYR A 84 21.04 1.91 9.43
C TYR A 84 20.51 0.88 10.44
N GLN A 85 20.65 1.17 11.74
CA GLN A 85 20.26 0.24 12.80
C GLN A 85 18.75 0.04 12.88
N GLU A 86 17.96 1.09 12.65
CA GLU A 86 16.50 0.99 12.64
C GLU A 86 16.00 0.18 11.44
N ARG A 87 16.59 0.40 10.26
CA ARG A 87 16.32 -0.44 9.08
C ARG A 87 16.69 -1.90 9.36
N LYS A 88 17.84 -2.18 10.00
CA LYS A 88 18.25 -3.56 10.35
C LYS A 88 17.30 -4.19 11.39
N ARG A 89 16.81 -3.39 12.36
CA ARG A 89 15.80 -3.84 13.33
C ARG A 89 14.52 -4.28 12.62
N ILE A 90 13.99 -3.46 11.71
CA ILE A 90 12.78 -3.77 10.94
C ILE A 90 12.99 -5.00 10.05
N HIS A 91 14.15 -5.11 9.42
CA HIS A 91 14.51 -6.31 8.65
C HIS A 91 14.44 -7.59 9.50
N ASN A 92 14.98 -7.54 10.71
CA ASN A 92 14.96 -8.69 11.63
C ASN A 92 13.55 -9.04 12.15
N LEU A 93 12.58 -8.11 12.13
CA LEU A 93 11.18 -8.42 12.51
C LEU A 93 10.56 -9.49 11.59
N LYS A 94 11.07 -9.64 10.36
CA LYS A 94 10.60 -10.65 9.42
C LYS A 94 10.84 -12.07 9.92
N TYR A 95 11.82 -12.31 10.80
CA TYR A 95 12.23 -13.64 11.25
C TYR A 95 11.03 -14.48 11.71
N TYR A 96 10.17 -13.94 12.57
CA TYR A 96 9.00 -14.66 13.06
C TYR A 96 8.09 -15.11 11.92
N THR A 97 7.71 -14.19 11.04
CA THR A 97 6.78 -14.50 9.95
C THR A 97 7.38 -15.34 8.82
N TRP A 98 8.66 -15.14 8.49
CA TRP A 98 9.29 -15.79 7.34
C TRP A 98 9.96 -17.12 7.71
N VAL A 99 10.74 -17.11 8.78
CA VAL A 99 11.51 -18.29 9.19
C VAL A 99 10.60 -19.24 9.97
N GLU A 100 9.98 -18.76 11.04
CA GLU A 100 9.20 -19.65 11.93
C GLU A 100 7.86 -20.07 11.31
N GLN A 101 7.12 -19.13 10.71
CA GLN A 101 5.77 -19.43 10.18
C GLN A 101 5.77 -19.96 8.74
N GLN A 102 6.63 -19.44 7.87
CA GLN A 102 6.65 -19.80 6.44
C GLN A 102 7.75 -20.82 6.08
N GLY A 103 8.59 -21.23 7.05
CA GLY A 103 9.61 -22.26 6.86
C GLY A 103 10.78 -21.85 5.97
N ARG A 104 11.02 -20.54 5.77
CA ARG A 104 12.23 -20.05 5.08
C ARG A 104 13.45 -20.20 5.98
N THR A 105 14.64 -20.19 5.39
CA THR A 105 15.86 -20.24 6.20
C THR A 105 16.26 -18.85 6.70
N ALA A 106 17.03 -18.79 7.79
CA ALA A 106 17.64 -17.54 8.25
C ALA A 106 18.66 -16.98 7.22
N GLU A 107 19.24 -17.84 6.40
CA GLU A 107 20.11 -17.46 5.29
C GLU A 107 19.32 -16.72 4.21
N ASP A 108 18.16 -17.26 3.78
CA ASP A 108 17.26 -16.57 2.84
C ASP A 108 16.84 -15.18 3.35
N LEU A 109 16.61 -15.05 4.66
CA LEU A 109 16.32 -13.75 5.26
C LEU A 109 17.54 -12.82 5.16
N ASN A 110 18.74 -13.28 5.51
CA ASN A 110 19.96 -12.49 5.44
C ASN A 110 20.29 -12.05 4.00
N ASP A 111 19.99 -12.87 3.00
CA ASP A 111 20.18 -12.54 1.59
C ASP A 111 19.37 -11.31 1.18
N LEU A 112 18.17 -11.10 1.74
CA LEU A 112 17.40 -9.88 1.49
C LEU A 112 18.15 -8.59 1.90
N TRP A 113 19.17 -8.72 2.76
CA TRP A 113 20.00 -7.60 3.23
C TRP A 113 21.38 -7.55 2.57
N TYR A 114 22.02 -8.70 2.36
CA TYR A 114 23.42 -8.76 1.92
C TYR A 114 23.58 -9.15 0.44
N ASP A 115 22.60 -9.83 -0.17
CA ASP A 115 22.66 -10.31 -1.55
C ASP A 115 21.49 -9.76 -2.38
N GLU A 116 21.60 -8.47 -2.73
CA GLU A 116 20.62 -7.78 -3.56
C GLU A 116 20.51 -8.40 -4.97
N GLN A 117 21.59 -9.01 -5.49
CA GLN A 117 21.61 -9.60 -6.82
C GLN A 117 20.75 -10.87 -6.88
N LYS A 118 20.90 -11.74 -5.88
CA LYS A 118 20.06 -12.94 -5.74
C LYS A 118 18.60 -12.60 -5.42
N THR A 119 18.36 -11.50 -4.72
CA THR A 119 17.03 -11.13 -4.22
C THR A 119 16.37 -10.06 -5.07
N TRP A 120 16.49 -8.79 -4.70
CA TRP A 120 15.73 -7.69 -5.30
C TRP A 120 16.01 -7.51 -6.79
N LYS A 121 17.28 -7.43 -7.20
CA LYS A 121 17.67 -7.27 -8.60
C LYS A 121 17.35 -8.52 -9.43
N GLY A 122 17.52 -9.71 -8.85
CA GLY A 122 17.15 -10.97 -9.50
C GLY A 122 15.65 -11.08 -9.76
N VAL A 123 14.81 -10.60 -8.84
CA VAL A 123 13.35 -10.53 -9.04
C VAL A 123 12.99 -9.47 -10.08
N HIS A 124 13.54 -8.27 -9.99
CA HIS A 124 13.28 -7.21 -10.97
C HIS A 124 13.76 -7.57 -12.39
N GLY A 125 14.83 -8.36 -12.51
CA GLY A 125 15.33 -8.87 -13.78
C GLY A 125 14.39 -9.85 -14.49
N GLN A 126 13.36 -10.35 -13.82
CA GLN A 126 12.37 -11.27 -14.41
C GLN A 126 11.24 -10.57 -15.16
N ALA A 127 11.20 -9.24 -15.19
CA ALA A 127 10.10 -8.47 -15.78
C ALA A 127 9.75 -8.91 -17.21
N GLN A 128 10.74 -9.05 -18.09
CA GLN A 128 10.50 -9.45 -19.49
C GLN A 128 9.94 -10.88 -19.60
N ALA A 129 10.45 -11.82 -18.82
CA ALA A 129 9.95 -13.20 -18.82
C ALA A 129 8.51 -13.27 -18.26
N LEU A 130 8.19 -12.44 -17.26
CA LEU A 130 6.82 -12.31 -16.76
C LEU A 130 5.89 -11.71 -17.81
N ASP A 131 6.33 -10.70 -18.57
CA ASP A 131 5.55 -10.12 -19.67
C ASP A 131 5.24 -11.17 -20.76
N GLU A 132 6.21 -12.01 -21.11
CA GLU A 132 6.01 -13.13 -22.04
C GLU A 132 4.96 -14.12 -21.51
N LEU A 133 5.06 -14.53 -20.25
CA LEU A 133 4.09 -15.43 -19.61
C LEU A 133 2.68 -14.80 -19.50
N ILE A 134 2.59 -13.50 -19.24
CA ILE A 134 1.31 -12.77 -19.21
C ILE A 134 0.67 -12.77 -20.60
N ASN A 135 1.44 -12.54 -21.65
CA ASN A 135 0.94 -12.57 -23.03
C ASN A 135 0.46 -13.98 -23.42
N GLU A 136 1.23 -15.03 -23.12
CA GLU A 136 0.82 -16.42 -23.34
C GLU A 136 -0.48 -16.76 -22.60
N PHE A 137 -0.59 -16.34 -21.33
CA PHE A 137 -1.81 -16.53 -20.55
C PHE A 137 -3.01 -15.81 -21.18
N ASN A 138 -2.84 -14.54 -21.57
CA ASN A 138 -3.88 -13.76 -22.21
C ASN A 138 -4.34 -14.37 -23.54
N GLU A 139 -3.41 -14.91 -24.34
CA GLU A 139 -3.74 -15.65 -25.57
C GLU A 139 -4.53 -16.93 -25.27
N ALA A 140 -4.11 -17.70 -24.26
CA ALA A 140 -4.75 -18.94 -23.85
C ALA A 140 -6.19 -18.73 -23.34
N THR A 141 -6.45 -17.63 -22.62
CA THR A 141 -7.81 -17.30 -22.15
C THR A 141 -8.74 -16.87 -23.29
N GLY A 142 -8.20 -16.43 -24.44
CA GLY A 142 -8.96 -15.95 -25.59
C GLY A 142 -9.79 -14.69 -25.33
N LEU A 143 -9.64 -14.05 -24.17
CA LEU A 143 -10.39 -12.86 -23.76
C LEU A 143 -10.11 -11.67 -24.68
N LEU A 144 -8.85 -11.51 -25.11
CA LEU A 144 -8.45 -10.43 -26.02
C LEU A 144 -8.92 -10.63 -27.47
N LYS A 145 -9.31 -11.85 -27.87
CA LYS A 145 -9.88 -12.12 -29.22
C LYS A 145 -11.38 -11.80 -29.32
N LYS A 146 -12.02 -11.50 -28.18
CA LYS A 146 -13.45 -11.18 -28.07
C LYS A 146 -13.72 -9.69 -27.81
N LEU A 147 -12.67 -8.89 -27.64
CA LEU A 147 -12.71 -7.42 -27.60
C LEU A 147 -12.55 -6.87 -29.03
#